data_AF-A0A8H4VXV5-F1
#
_entry.id   AF-A0A8H4VXV5-F1
#
_cell.length_a   1.000
_cell.length_b   1.000
_cell.length_c   1.000
_cell.angle_alpha   90.00
_cell.angle_beta   90.00
_cell.angle_gamma   90.00
#
_symmetry.space_group_name_H-M   'P 1'
#
loop_
_entity.id
_entity.type
_entity.pdbx_description
1 polymer ?
#
loop_
_entity_poly.entity_id
_entity_poly.type
_entity_poly.pdbx_seq_one_letter_code
_entity_poly.pdbx_strand_id
1 'polypeptide(L)'
;MDPLKRKRDSDDENDDQPEKKLLVTSNGTILDQVILPENPDDAPTISAYAWLITNTAKESPIIAEGDRKDSLPDLTAFGRADKLAVTEEMREAWIRTDRNWEHSLGDNRRGVKVLGMGGMGIAGLWQRIPFRWNETGSARDSDMVMDWNIRHVVIKQQQNALPELENEGKLLVEMVQGGAKHVLGIYHNVIMGAGQGTIERFDEEDKKVGRMYLEYCEGEDFINWNFECYKKYSAANSIPEKHVWKVMKCLALGLVAIEHGTEDLQKIDRGETWKRRRELTHFDIKPANGRYSASP
;
A
#
# COMPACT_ATOMS: atom_id res chain seq x y z
N MET A 1 72.94 -30.21 4.22
CA MET A 1 71.72 -30.67 4.92
C MET A 1 70.77 -29.49 4.94
N ASP A 2 69.77 -29.53 4.07
CA ASP A 2 68.86 -28.45 3.75
C ASP A 2 67.44 -28.96 4.01
N PRO A 3 66.68 -28.42 4.98
CA PRO A 3 65.37 -28.94 5.30
C PRO A 3 64.29 -28.26 4.45
N LEU A 4 63.67 -29.08 3.61
CA LEU A 4 62.51 -28.81 2.77
C LEU A 4 61.39 -28.07 3.51
N LYS A 5 61.04 -26.89 2.98
CA LYS A 5 59.83 -26.13 3.28
C LYS A 5 58.58 -26.93 2.86
N ARG A 6 57.73 -27.28 3.83
CA ARG A 6 56.35 -27.75 3.57
C ARG A 6 55.48 -26.60 3.03
N LYS A 7 54.85 -26.83 1.89
CA LYS A 7 53.61 -26.16 1.41
C LYS A 7 52.52 -26.42 2.47
N ARG A 8 51.79 -25.45 3.03
CA ARG A 8 50.76 -24.54 2.48
C ARG A 8 49.63 -25.29 1.76
N ASP A 9 48.67 -25.76 2.56
CA ASP A 9 47.27 -25.96 2.18
C ASP A 9 46.46 -25.03 3.11
N SER A 10 45.96 -23.94 2.56
CA SER A 10 44.95 -23.08 3.17
C SER A 10 43.69 -23.30 2.36
N ASP A 11 42.69 -23.92 3.00
CA ASP A 11 41.34 -24.03 2.49
C ASP A 11 40.71 -22.62 2.50
N ASP A 12 40.79 -21.92 1.36
CA ASP A 12 40.00 -20.73 1.11
C ASP A 12 38.57 -21.20 0.76
N GLU A 13 37.71 -21.25 1.77
CA GLU A 13 36.26 -21.24 1.58
C GLU A 13 35.88 -19.92 0.90
N ASN A 14 35.65 -19.98 -0.41
CA ASN A 14 34.93 -18.94 -1.14
C ASN A 14 33.47 -18.96 -0.67
N ASP A 15 33.17 -18.15 0.34
CA ASP A 15 31.82 -17.75 0.71
C ASP A 15 31.29 -16.79 -0.38
N ASP A 16 30.70 -17.36 -1.44
CA ASP A 16 29.91 -16.65 -2.45
C ASP A 16 28.64 -16.07 -1.77
N GLN A 17 28.83 -15.00 -1.00
CA GLN A 17 27.76 -14.13 -0.56
C GLN A 17 27.17 -13.45 -1.82
N PRO A 18 25.87 -13.57 -2.10
CA PRO A 18 25.29 -12.89 -3.24
C PRO A 18 25.49 -11.38 -3.08
N GLU A 19 26.15 -10.75 -4.06
CA GLU A 19 26.32 -9.31 -4.12
C GLU A 19 24.96 -8.62 -3.96
N LYS A 20 24.77 -7.97 -2.80
CA LYS A 20 23.61 -7.10 -2.55
C LYS A 20 23.74 -5.88 -3.46
N LYS A 21 23.07 -5.90 -4.61
CA LYS A 21 22.90 -4.72 -5.46
C LYS A 21 22.00 -3.71 -4.73
N LEU A 22 22.62 -2.61 -4.30
CA LEU A 22 21.97 -1.46 -3.67
C LEU A 22 21.08 -0.73 -4.69
N LEU A 23 19.83 -0.46 -4.33
CA LEU A 23 18.95 0.41 -5.11
C LEU A 23 19.17 1.86 -4.68
N VAL A 24 19.71 2.65 -5.62
CA VAL A 24 19.98 4.08 -5.43
C VAL A 24 18.83 4.86 -6.04
N THR A 25 18.17 5.70 -5.23
CA THR A 25 17.16 6.65 -5.74
C THR A 25 17.83 7.76 -6.53
N SER A 26 17.10 8.45 -7.41
CA SER A 26 17.59 9.59 -8.23
C SER A 26 18.18 10.76 -7.43
N ASN A 27 17.99 10.77 -6.11
CA ASN A 27 18.52 11.78 -5.17
C ASN A 27 19.68 11.25 -4.31
N GLY A 28 20.26 10.09 -4.64
CA GLY A 28 21.41 9.52 -3.93
C GLY A 28 21.10 8.98 -2.53
N THR A 29 19.83 8.88 -2.14
CA THR A 29 19.45 8.27 -0.86
C THR A 29 19.38 6.76 -1.05
N ILE A 30 20.23 6.04 -0.30
CA ILE A 30 20.19 4.58 -0.19
C ILE A 30 18.94 4.22 0.62
N LEU A 31 17.97 3.59 -0.02
CA LEU A 31 16.96 2.84 0.71
C LEU A 31 17.60 1.49 1.05
N ASP A 32 17.95 1.28 2.32
CA ASP A 32 18.12 -0.08 2.81
C ASP A 32 16.85 -0.85 2.46
N GLN A 33 17.01 -2.02 1.86
CA GLN A 33 15.91 -2.91 1.52
C GLN A 33 14.96 -2.99 2.72
N VAL A 34 13.69 -2.67 2.49
CA VAL A 34 12.65 -2.92 3.50
C VAL A 34 12.64 -4.43 3.73
N ILE A 35 13.15 -4.85 4.88
CA ILE A 35 13.14 -6.24 5.31
C ILE A 35 11.68 -6.63 5.52
N LEU A 36 11.12 -7.38 4.57
CA LEU A 36 9.85 -8.05 4.75
C LEU A 36 10.04 -9.21 5.75
N PRO A 37 9.04 -9.51 6.60
CA PRO A 37 9.16 -10.56 7.61
C PRO A 37 9.46 -11.94 6.97
N GLU A 38 10.48 -12.63 7.50
CA GLU A 38 11.06 -13.85 6.93
C GLU A 38 10.26 -15.14 7.20
N ASN A 39 9.05 -15.10 7.77
CA ASN A 39 8.36 -16.32 8.21
C ASN A 39 6.91 -16.44 7.72
N PRO A 40 6.60 -17.37 6.79
CA PRO A 40 5.26 -17.59 6.24
C PRO A 40 4.35 -18.52 7.08
N ASP A 41 4.75 -18.92 8.29
CA ASP A 41 4.04 -19.94 9.10
C ASP A 41 3.20 -19.39 10.28
N ASP A 42 3.00 -18.07 10.38
CA ASP A 42 2.16 -17.46 11.43
C ASP A 42 0.69 -17.31 10.98
N ALA A 43 -0.13 -18.34 11.25
CA ALA A 43 -1.59 -18.44 11.08
C ALA A 43 -2.34 -17.13 10.71
N PRO A 44 -3.24 -17.14 9.71
CA PRO A 44 -3.62 -15.98 8.90
C PRO A 44 -3.73 -14.73 9.74
N THR A 45 -2.74 -13.84 9.59
CA THR A 45 -2.71 -12.59 10.33
C THR A 45 -3.82 -11.73 9.76
N ILE A 46 -4.88 -11.53 10.56
CA ILE A 46 -5.94 -10.58 10.20
C ILE A 46 -5.28 -9.22 10.34
N SER A 47 -4.84 -8.62 9.24
CA SER A 47 -4.37 -7.24 9.29
C SER A 47 -5.53 -6.33 8.92
N ALA A 48 -5.91 -5.49 9.88
CA ALA A 48 -6.83 -4.38 9.71
C ALA A 48 -6.02 -3.16 9.35
N TYR A 49 -6.03 -2.74 8.08
CA TYR A 49 -5.21 -1.62 7.64
C TYR A 49 -6.02 -0.33 7.67
N ALA A 50 -5.59 0.70 8.40
CA ALA A 50 -6.11 2.05 8.23
C ALA A 50 -5.61 2.63 6.90
N TRP A 51 -6.52 2.82 5.95
CA TRP A 51 -6.28 3.42 4.65
C TRP A 51 -6.28 4.94 4.82
N LEU A 52 -5.09 5.52 4.81
CA LEU A 52 -4.85 6.96 4.91
C LEU A 52 -5.23 7.65 3.58
N ILE A 53 -6.49 7.57 3.12
CA ILE A 53 -6.95 8.63 2.23
C ILE A 53 -7.13 9.85 3.11
N THR A 54 -6.25 10.83 2.94
CA THR A 54 -6.54 12.19 3.36
C THR A 54 -7.70 12.70 2.51
N ASN A 55 -8.94 12.51 2.98
CA ASN A 55 -10.00 13.44 2.62
C ASN A 55 -9.65 14.74 3.34
N THR A 56 -8.93 15.65 2.68
CA THR A 56 -9.04 17.07 3.03
C THR A 56 -10.43 17.53 2.61
N ALA A 57 -11.43 17.13 3.38
CA ALA A 57 -12.75 17.72 3.27
C ALA A 57 -12.58 19.21 3.58
N LYS A 58 -12.57 20.05 2.55
CA LYS A 58 -13.03 21.42 2.72
C LYS A 58 -14.41 21.32 3.34
N GLU A 59 -14.54 21.98 4.48
CA GLU A 59 -15.68 22.03 5.37
C GLU A 59 -17.01 21.79 4.65
N SER A 60 -17.71 20.71 5.03
CA SER A 60 -19.14 20.62 4.75
C SER A 60 -19.85 21.63 5.66
N PRO A 61 -20.88 22.35 5.18
CA PRO A 61 -21.61 23.30 6.02
C PRO A 61 -22.21 22.55 7.21
N ILE A 62 -21.98 23.09 8.41
CA ILE A 62 -22.63 22.65 9.64
C ILE A 62 -24.14 22.74 9.42
N ILE A 63 -24.80 21.59 9.29
CA ILE A 63 -26.27 21.52 9.34
C ILE A 63 -26.63 21.69 10.81
N ALA A 64 -27.16 22.87 11.14
CA ALA A 64 -27.67 23.18 12.47
C ALA A 64 -28.73 22.15 12.89
N GLU A 65 -28.65 21.71 14.15
CA GLU A 65 -29.58 20.80 14.78
C GLU A 65 -31.02 21.35 14.73
N GLY A 66 -31.92 20.59 14.10
CA GLY A 66 -33.34 20.91 14.15
C GLY A 66 -34.15 20.23 13.06
N ASP A 67 -34.23 18.89 13.09
CA ASP A 67 -35.45 18.14 12.77
C ASP A 67 -35.19 16.63 12.83
N ARG A 68 -35.56 16.00 13.94
CA ARG A 68 -35.75 14.55 14.01
C ARG A 68 -37.11 14.21 13.40
N LYS A 69 -37.10 13.62 12.20
CA LYS A 69 -38.17 12.73 11.75
C LYS A 69 -37.57 11.42 11.26
N ASP A 70 -38.13 10.33 11.79
CA ASP A 70 -37.74 8.94 11.62
C ASP A 70 -37.75 8.49 10.14
N SER A 71 -36.67 8.79 9.43
CA SER A 71 -36.34 8.16 8.15
C SER A 71 -34.89 7.70 8.22
N LEU A 72 -34.65 6.42 7.91
CA LEU A 72 -33.31 5.90 7.69
C LEU A 72 -32.59 6.84 6.72
N PRO A 73 -31.37 7.32 7.03
CA PRO A 73 -30.68 8.26 6.16
C PRO A 73 -30.49 7.62 4.80
N ASP A 74 -30.96 8.30 3.76
CA ASP A 74 -30.68 7.94 2.38
C ASP A 74 -29.17 8.07 2.13
N LEU A 75 -28.47 6.95 2.31
CA LEU A 75 -27.02 6.81 2.13
C LEU A 75 -26.57 7.11 0.69
N THR A 76 -27.50 7.35 -0.25
CA THR A 76 -27.19 7.72 -1.64
C THR A 76 -26.91 9.21 -1.84
N ALA A 77 -27.12 10.05 -0.82
CA ALA A 77 -26.97 11.51 -0.93
C ALA A 77 -25.51 12.04 -0.84
N PHE A 78 -24.52 11.19 -0.58
CA PHE A 78 -23.11 11.58 -0.63
C PHE A 78 -22.61 11.64 -2.08
N GLY A 79 -22.69 12.83 -2.69
CA GLY A 79 -21.86 13.19 -3.85
C GLY A 79 -22.57 13.20 -5.21
N ARG A 80 -23.41 14.22 -5.45
CA ARG A 80 -23.72 14.70 -6.80
C ARG A 80 -22.83 15.89 -7.13
N ALA A 81 -21.56 15.63 -7.41
CA ALA A 81 -20.78 16.48 -8.30
C ALA A 81 -20.84 15.81 -9.67
N ASP A 82 -21.04 16.59 -10.74
CA ASP A 82 -21.11 16.12 -12.13
C ASP A 82 -20.02 15.07 -12.42
N LYS A 83 -20.40 13.80 -12.32
CA LYS A 83 -19.59 12.68 -12.72
C LYS A 83 -19.72 12.63 -14.23
N LEU A 84 -18.74 13.20 -14.95
CA LEU A 84 -18.34 12.58 -16.20
C LEU A 84 -18.21 11.09 -15.89
N ALA A 85 -19.15 10.31 -16.42
CA ALA A 85 -19.28 8.90 -16.07
C ALA A 85 -18.04 8.19 -16.61
N VAL A 86 -17.04 7.98 -15.76
CA VAL A 86 -15.84 7.26 -16.14
C VAL A 86 -16.26 5.85 -16.53
N THR A 87 -16.11 5.53 -17.81
CA THR A 87 -16.54 4.26 -18.37
C THR A 87 -15.54 3.16 -18.03
N GLU A 88 -15.93 1.91 -18.23
CA GLU A 88 -15.02 0.78 -18.01
C GLU A 88 -13.87 0.82 -19.03
N GLU A 89 -14.13 1.23 -20.26
CA GLU A 89 -13.10 1.41 -21.30
C GLU A 89 -12.04 2.43 -20.88
N MET A 90 -12.43 3.52 -20.21
CA MET A 90 -11.48 4.50 -19.68
C MET A 90 -10.63 3.93 -18.54
N ARG A 91 -11.22 3.10 -17.67
CA ARG A 91 -10.50 2.41 -16.59
C ARG A 91 -9.49 1.40 -17.14
N GLU A 92 -9.91 0.60 -18.11
CA GLU A 92 -9.03 -0.33 -18.81
C GLU A 92 -7.94 0.39 -19.61
N ALA A 93 -8.26 1.54 -20.21
CA ALA A 93 -7.26 2.38 -20.87
C ALA A 93 -6.21 2.84 -19.86
N TRP A 94 -6.62 3.41 -18.72
CA TRP A 94 -5.70 3.87 -17.66
C TRP A 94 -4.79 2.76 -17.15
N ILE A 95 -5.35 1.58 -16.86
CA ILE A 95 -4.59 0.41 -16.36
C ILE A 95 -3.51 -0.05 -17.36
N ARG A 96 -3.72 0.14 -18.67
CA ARG A 96 -2.76 -0.22 -19.73
C ARG A 96 -1.66 0.82 -19.97
N THR A 97 -1.74 1.98 -19.32
CA THR A 97 -0.75 3.04 -19.49
C THR A 97 0.58 2.75 -18.81
N ASP A 98 0.66 1.74 -17.95
CA ASP A 98 1.84 1.37 -17.17
C ASP A 98 3.10 1.14 -18.02
N ARG A 99 2.91 0.69 -19.26
CA ARG A 99 3.98 0.48 -20.25
C ARG A 99 4.62 1.76 -20.78
N ASN A 100 3.91 2.88 -20.67
CA ASN A 100 4.34 4.19 -21.16
C ASN A 100 4.92 5.06 -20.05
N TRP A 101 4.86 4.61 -18.80
CA TRP A 101 5.44 5.37 -17.70
C TRP A 101 6.96 5.33 -17.78
N GLU A 102 7.59 6.47 -17.48
CA GLU A 102 9.05 6.58 -17.36
C GLU A 102 9.63 5.48 -16.47
N HIS A 103 8.98 5.25 -15.32
CA HIS A 103 9.25 4.12 -14.44
C HIS A 103 8.18 3.05 -14.62
N SER A 104 8.25 2.34 -15.74
CA SER A 104 7.31 1.25 -16.03
C SER A 104 7.44 0.10 -15.02
N LEU A 105 6.36 -0.66 -14.88
CA LEU A 105 6.31 -1.85 -14.02
C LEU A 105 7.11 -3.05 -14.54
N GLY A 106 7.70 -2.94 -15.73
CA GLY A 106 8.32 -4.04 -16.46
C GLY A 106 7.31 -4.97 -17.14
N ASP A 107 7.82 -5.83 -18.03
CA ASP A 107 7.00 -6.77 -18.81
C ASP A 107 6.46 -7.96 -17.98
N ASN A 108 6.93 -8.11 -16.74
CA ASN A 108 6.53 -9.16 -15.80
C ASN A 108 5.29 -8.78 -14.97
N ARG A 109 4.60 -7.68 -15.30
CA ARG A 109 3.38 -7.26 -14.61
C ARG A 109 2.27 -6.96 -15.61
N ARG A 110 1.04 -7.25 -15.20
CA ARG A 110 -0.17 -6.86 -15.92
C ARG A 110 -1.08 -6.06 -15.02
N GLY A 111 -1.67 -5.03 -15.60
CA GLY A 111 -2.82 -4.39 -15.03
C GLY A 111 -4.02 -5.34 -14.92
N VAL A 112 -4.68 -5.34 -13.76
CA VAL A 112 -5.83 -6.21 -13.47
C VAL A 112 -7.13 -5.45 -13.54
N LYS A 113 -7.27 -4.40 -12.71
CA LYS A 113 -8.49 -3.58 -12.61
C LYS A 113 -8.24 -2.30 -11.83
N VAL A 114 -9.11 -1.31 -12.03
CA VAL A 114 -9.23 -0.16 -11.14
C VAL A 114 -9.95 -0.61 -9.86
N LEU A 115 -9.33 -0.33 -8.70
CA LEU A 115 -9.89 -0.64 -7.39
C LEU A 115 -10.81 0.47 -6.86
N GLY A 116 -10.51 1.72 -7.20
CA GLY A 116 -11.28 2.84 -6.72
C GLY A 116 -10.86 4.16 -7.35
N MET A 117 -11.81 5.09 -7.37
CA MET A 117 -11.63 6.45 -7.87
C MET A 117 -12.28 7.40 -6.87
N GLY A 118 -11.48 8.30 -6.30
CA GLY A 118 -11.91 9.20 -5.23
C GLY A 118 -11.74 10.66 -5.62
N GLY A 119 -12.00 11.55 -4.66
CA GLY A 119 -11.80 12.99 -4.85
C GLY A 119 -10.37 13.35 -5.23
N MET A 120 -9.42 12.59 -4.67
CA MET A 120 -7.99 12.88 -4.66
C MET A 120 -7.19 12.03 -5.65
N GLY A 121 -7.76 10.99 -6.25
CA GLY A 121 -6.95 10.10 -7.09
C GLY A 121 -7.67 8.85 -7.57
N ILE A 122 -6.90 8.04 -8.30
CA ILE A 122 -7.29 6.73 -8.81
C ILE A 122 -6.34 5.66 -8.25
N ALA A 123 -6.87 4.48 -7.94
CA ALA A 123 -6.09 3.34 -7.48
C ALA A 123 -6.35 2.13 -8.38
N GLY A 124 -5.28 1.48 -8.84
CA GLY A 124 -5.34 0.28 -9.67
C GLY A 124 -4.55 -0.88 -9.08
N LEU A 125 -4.93 -2.08 -9.47
CA LEU A 125 -4.25 -3.32 -9.11
C LEU A 125 -3.45 -3.86 -10.28
N TRP A 126 -2.19 -4.19 -10.02
CA TRP A 126 -1.33 -4.92 -10.93
C TRP A 126 -0.91 -6.25 -10.32
N GLN A 127 -0.77 -7.26 -11.18
CA GLN A 127 -0.38 -8.61 -10.80
C GLN A 127 0.86 -9.02 -11.56
N ARG A 128 1.78 -9.72 -10.87
CA ARG A 128 2.95 -10.35 -11.48
C ARG A 128 2.50 -11.44 -12.45
N ILE A 129 3.00 -11.38 -13.67
CA ILE A 129 2.90 -12.44 -14.66
C ILE A 129 4.06 -13.41 -14.42
N PRO A 130 3.83 -14.73 -14.41
CA PRO A 130 4.92 -15.71 -14.37
C PRO A 130 5.90 -15.41 -15.50
N PHE A 131 7.20 -15.32 -15.18
CA PHE A 131 8.23 -15.16 -16.19
C PHE A 131 8.11 -16.30 -17.20
N ARG A 132 7.80 -15.98 -18.45
CA ARG A 132 8.09 -16.89 -19.56
C ARG A 132 9.47 -16.50 -20.04
N TRP A 133 10.40 -17.46 -19.98
CA TRP A 133 11.68 -17.29 -20.64
C TRP A 133 11.41 -17.25 -22.15
N ASN A 134 11.38 -16.06 -22.71
CA ASN A 134 11.41 -15.89 -24.15
C ASN A 134 12.87 -16.18 -24.56
N GLU A 135 13.10 -17.09 -25.51
CA GLU A 135 14.43 -17.45 -26.03
C GLU A 135 15.25 -16.26 -26.54
N THR A 136 14.66 -15.06 -26.63
CA THR A 136 15.28 -13.83 -27.10
C THR A 136 15.97 -12.98 -26.01
N GLY A 137 15.93 -13.38 -24.74
CA GLY A 137 16.84 -12.87 -23.68
C GLY A 137 16.74 -11.38 -23.30
N SER A 138 15.88 -10.59 -23.93
CA SER A 138 15.73 -9.16 -23.61
C SER A 138 14.55 -8.94 -22.67
N ALA A 139 14.74 -9.15 -21.37
CA ALA A 139 13.92 -8.44 -20.41
C ALA A 139 14.22 -6.94 -20.62
N ARG A 140 13.20 -6.10 -20.81
CA ARG A 140 13.42 -4.66 -20.63
C ARG A 140 13.95 -4.49 -19.20
N ASP A 141 15.16 -3.98 -19.06
CA ASP A 141 15.65 -3.48 -17.78
C ASP A 141 14.70 -2.36 -17.37
N SER A 142 13.69 -2.69 -16.55
CA SER A 142 12.91 -1.66 -15.89
C SER A 142 13.80 -1.08 -14.81
N ASP A 143 14.07 0.22 -14.87
CA ASP A 143 14.80 0.94 -13.81
C ASP A 143 14.16 0.74 -12.42
N MET A 144 12.87 0.39 -12.39
CA MET A 144 12.17 -0.01 -11.18
C MET A 144 12.31 -1.52 -10.93
N VAL A 145 13.34 -1.92 -10.17
CA VAL A 145 13.49 -3.30 -9.69
C VAL A 145 12.55 -3.51 -8.51
N MET A 146 11.29 -3.87 -8.78
CA MET A 146 10.41 -4.43 -7.77
C MET A 146 10.87 -5.83 -7.39
N ASP A 147 10.85 -6.15 -6.08
CA ASP A 147 11.13 -7.50 -5.60
C ASP A 147 10.24 -8.51 -6.35
N TRP A 148 10.91 -9.52 -6.90
CA TRP A 148 10.28 -10.62 -7.61
C TRP A 148 9.18 -11.27 -6.78
N ASN A 149 9.30 -11.30 -5.44
CA ASN A 149 8.34 -11.93 -4.54
C ASN A 149 6.99 -11.18 -4.44
N ILE A 150 6.91 -9.92 -4.90
CA ILE A 150 5.68 -9.11 -4.85
C ILE A 150 4.71 -9.54 -5.95
N ARG A 151 3.72 -10.37 -5.59
CA ARG A 151 2.71 -10.91 -6.51
C ARG A 151 1.68 -9.87 -6.96
N HIS A 152 1.28 -8.98 -6.05
CA HIS A 152 0.26 -7.96 -6.27
C HIS A 152 0.78 -6.61 -5.81
N VAL A 153 0.45 -5.54 -6.54
CA VAL A 153 0.78 -4.17 -6.15
C VAL A 153 -0.40 -3.27 -6.47
N VAL A 154 -0.71 -2.37 -5.54
CA VAL A 154 -1.66 -1.29 -5.77
C VAL A 154 -0.90 -0.03 -6.12
N ILE A 155 -1.29 0.65 -7.19
CA ILE A 155 -0.73 1.96 -7.52
C ILE A 155 -1.81 3.00 -7.32
N LYS A 156 -1.52 3.95 -6.44
CA LYS A 156 -2.32 5.16 -6.23
C LYS A 156 -1.71 6.30 -7.04
N GLN A 157 -2.51 6.90 -7.93
CA GLN A 157 -2.12 8.02 -8.75
C GLN A 157 -2.95 9.27 -8.39
N GLN A 158 -2.26 10.41 -8.33
CA GLN A 158 -2.86 11.71 -8.06
C GLN A 158 -2.27 12.77 -9.00
N GLN A 159 -3.17 13.55 -9.60
CA GLN A 159 -2.84 14.75 -10.36
C GLN A 159 -2.94 15.97 -9.42
N ASN A 160 -2.09 16.98 -9.61
CA ASN A 160 -2.13 18.31 -8.98
C ASN A 160 -1.99 18.42 -7.44
N ALA A 161 -2.21 17.36 -6.66
CA ALA A 161 -2.10 17.36 -5.19
C ALA A 161 -0.96 16.43 -4.73
N LEU A 162 0.22 16.78 -5.21
CA LEU A 162 1.47 16.04 -5.01
C LEU A 162 2.03 16.17 -3.60
N PRO A 163 2.02 17.35 -2.93
CA PRO A 163 2.51 17.45 -1.56
C PRO A 163 1.73 16.54 -0.60
N GLU A 164 0.43 16.38 -0.80
CA GLU A 164 -0.42 15.50 0.00
C GLU A 164 -0.01 14.03 -0.18
N LEU A 165 0.15 13.59 -1.43
CA LEU A 165 0.58 12.21 -1.73
C LEU A 165 2.01 11.95 -1.23
N GLU A 166 2.93 12.91 -1.38
CA GLU A 166 4.30 12.80 -0.87
C GLU A 166 4.33 12.71 0.66
N ASN A 167 3.49 13.49 1.35
CA ASN A 167 3.39 13.44 2.80
C ASN A 167 2.81 12.10 3.27
N GLU A 168 1.76 11.61 2.61
CA GLU A 168 1.20 10.27 2.86
C GLU A 168 2.27 9.18 2.69
N GLY A 169 2.99 9.21 1.56
CA GLY A 169 4.06 8.25 1.29
C GLY A 169 5.20 8.30 2.31
N LYS A 170 5.63 9.50 2.73
CA LYS A 170 6.63 9.66 3.80
C LYS A 170 6.17 9.05 5.12
N LEU A 171 4.92 9.29 5.51
CA LEU A 171 4.36 8.72 6.75
C LEU A 171 4.29 7.20 6.70
N LEU A 172 3.85 6.62 5.58
CA LEU A 172 3.81 5.17 5.39
C LEU A 172 5.22 4.56 5.46
N VAL A 173 6.22 5.17 4.81
CA VAL A 173 7.62 4.72 4.88
C VAL A 173 8.11 4.73 6.32
N GLU A 174 7.88 5.82 7.06
CA GLU A 174 8.33 5.93 8.45
C GLU A 174 7.68 4.84 9.34
N MET A 175 6.38 4.55 9.18
CA MET A 175 5.70 3.50 9.95
C MET A 175 6.20 2.09 9.59
N VAL A 176 6.40 1.81 8.31
CA VAL A 176 6.94 0.51 7.85
C VAL A 176 8.35 0.30 8.38
N GLN A 177 9.21 1.33 8.36
CA GLN A 177 10.53 1.29 8.98
C GLN A 177 10.47 1.11 10.51
N GLY A 178 9.42 1.63 11.15
CA GLY A 178 9.13 1.40 12.56
C GLY A 178 8.64 -0.02 12.88
N GLY A 179 8.38 -0.85 11.86
CA GLY A 179 7.91 -2.22 11.99
C GLY A 179 6.40 -2.34 12.22
N ALA A 180 5.62 -1.31 11.87
CA ALA A 180 4.17 -1.36 11.96
C ALA A 180 3.59 -2.34 10.94
N LYS A 181 2.83 -3.34 11.40
CA LYS A 181 2.21 -4.38 10.56
C LYS A 181 0.73 -4.11 10.31
N HIS A 182 0.10 -3.34 11.18
CA HIS A 182 -1.33 -3.00 11.11
C HIS A 182 -1.60 -1.66 10.39
N VAL A 183 -0.67 -1.23 9.54
CA VAL A 183 -0.78 -0.06 8.66
C VAL A 183 -0.32 -0.47 7.26
N LEU A 184 -0.89 0.17 6.23
CA LEU A 184 -0.71 -0.31 4.86
C LEU A 184 0.77 -0.32 4.46
N GLY A 185 1.26 -1.44 3.94
CA GLY A 185 2.62 -1.52 3.42
C GLY A 185 2.82 -0.61 2.21
N ILE A 186 4.04 -0.07 2.08
CA ILE A 186 4.49 0.70 0.92
C ILE A 186 5.72 0.03 0.33
N TYR A 187 5.68 -0.25 -0.96
CA TYR A 187 6.82 -0.79 -1.70
C TYR A 187 7.71 0.31 -2.26
N HIS A 188 7.08 1.39 -2.74
CA HIS A 188 7.80 2.54 -3.26
C HIS A 188 7.05 3.82 -2.93
N ASN A 189 7.81 4.81 -2.47
CA ASN A 189 7.30 6.17 -2.26
C ASN A 189 6.90 6.81 -3.61
N VAL A 190 6.39 8.04 -3.56
CA VAL A 190 5.90 8.77 -4.73
C VAL A 190 6.97 8.90 -5.80
N ILE A 191 6.69 8.32 -6.97
CA ILE A 191 7.43 8.52 -8.21
C ILE A 191 6.67 9.54 -9.06
N MET A 192 7.38 10.54 -9.55
CA MET A 192 6.83 11.57 -10.42
C MET A 192 6.81 11.08 -11.87
N GLY A 193 5.80 11.50 -12.64
CA GLY A 193 5.78 11.31 -14.08
C GLY A 193 4.72 12.18 -14.75
N ALA A 194 4.50 11.93 -16.05
CA ALA A 194 3.43 12.56 -16.82
C ALA A 194 2.16 11.69 -16.85
N GLY A 195 1.00 12.35 -16.88
CA GLY A 195 -0.28 11.73 -17.20
C GLY A 195 -0.35 11.34 -18.67
N GLN A 196 -1.24 10.40 -18.99
CA GLN A 196 -1.28 9.71 -20.29
C GLN A 196 -2.58 9.96 -21.07
N GLY A 197 -3.40 10.92 -20.64
CA GLY A 197 -4.60 11.38 -21.33
C GLY A 197 -5.80 10.45 -21.23
N THR A 198 -5.84 9.53 -20.26
CA THR A 198 -6.91 8.52 -20.20
C THR A 198 -8.16 8.99 -19.46
N ILE A 199 -7.98 9.47 -18.22
CA ILE A 199 -9.05 9.99 -17.38
C ILE A 199 -8.64 11.39 -16.98
N GLU A 200 -9.17 12.40 -17.66
CA GLU A 200 -8.78 13.82 -17.56
C GLU A 200 -8.60 14.30 -16.11
N ARG A 201 -9.45 13.87 -15.17
CA ARG A 201 -9.34 14.29 -13.76
C ARG A 201 -8.09 13.78 -13.02
N PHE A 202 -7.56 12.62 -13.42
CA PHE A 202 -6.51 11.90 -12.68
C PHE A 202 -5.24 11.67 -13.49
N ASP A 203 -5.34 11.81 -14.80
CA ASP A 203 -4.35 11.38 -15.78
C ASP A 203 -4.41 12.25 -17.04
N GLU A 204 -4.60 13.57 -16.89
CA GLU A 204 -4.52 14.52 -18.00
C GLU A 204 -3.17 14.43 -18.71
N GLU A 205 -3.19 14.42 -20.04
CA GLU A 205 -1.98 14.30 -20.87
C GLU A 205 -0.97 15.41 -20.53
N ASP A 206 0.31 15.03 -20.42
CA ASP A 206 1.44 15.91 -20.07
C ASP A 206 1.35 16.63 -18.71
N LYS A 207 0.31 16.40 -17.92
CA LYS A 207 0.25 16.93 -16.55
C LYS A 207 1.10 16.09 -15.61
N LYS A 208 1.67 16.76 -14.62
CA LYS A 208 2.45 16.10 -13.58
C LYS A 208 1.54 15.24 -12.69
N VAL A 209 1.86 13.96 -12.58
CA VAL A 209 1.18 13.00 -11.71
C VAL A 209 2.19 12.34 -10.77
N GLY A 210 1.74 12.02 -9.55
CA GLY A 210 2.50 11.24 -8.58
C GLY A 210 1.93 9.84 -8.48
N ARG A 211 2.80 8.82 -8.44
CA ARG A 211 2.42 7.40 -8.31
C ARG A 211 3.07 6.79 -7.08
N MET A 212 2.25 6.25 -6.18
CA MET A 212 2.69 5.56 -4.97
C MET A 212 2.36 4.07 -5.07
N TYR A 213 3.29 3.21 -4.66
CA TYR A 213 3.20 1.77 -4.84
C TYR A 213 2.99 1.09 -3.49
N LEU A 214 1.84 0.47 -3.32
CA LEU A 214 1.29 0.01 -2.06
C LEU A 214 1.08 -1.50 -2.06
N GLU A 215 1.08 -2.07 -0.87
CA GLU A 215 0.62 -3.43 -0.61
C GLU A 215 -0.82 -3.61 -1.09
N TYR A 216 -1.10 -4.79 -1.65
CA TYR A 216 -2.47 -5.18 -1.96
C TYR A 216 -3.05 -6.01 -0.80
N CYS A 217 -4.11 -5.50 -0.17
CA CYS A 217 -4.92 -6.27 0.76
C CYS A 217 -5.94 -7.09 -0.04
N GLU A 218 -5.81 -8.41 -0.03
CA GLU A 218 -6.68 -9.30 -0.83
C GLU A 218 -8.13 -9.32 -0.34
N GLY A 219 -8.35 -9.05 0.95
CA GLY A 219 -9.69 -8.98 1.52
C GLY A 219 -10.41 -7.68 1.20
N GLU A 220 -11.71 -7.70 1.46
CA GLU A 220 -12.58 -6.55 1.22
C GLU A 220 -12.40 -5.47 2.31
N ASP A 221 -13.02 -4.31 2.12
CA ASP A 221 -13.12 -3.33 3.21
C ASP A 221 -14.04 -3.83 4.35
N PHE A 222 -13.98 -3.18 5.52
CA PHE A 222 -14.81 -3.57 6.65
C PHE A 222 -16.31 -3.41 6.42
N ILE A 223 -16.73 -2.56 5.47
CA ILE A 223 -18.15 -2.45 5.13
C ILE A 223 -18.60 -3.76 4.50
N ASN A 224 -17.90 -4.21 3.47
CA ASN A 224 -18.22 -5.45 2.78
C ASN A 224 -17.99 -6.68 3.67
N TRP A 225 -16.91 -6.71 4.46
CA TRP A 225 -16.71 -7.75 5.47
C TRP A 225 -17.87 -7.83 6.47
N ASN A 226 -18.38 -6.68 6.94
CA ASN A 226 -19.53 -6.66 7.84
C ASN A 226 -20.80 -7.19 7.16
N PHE A 227 -21.03 -6.82 5.89
CA PHE A 227 -22.12 -7.39 5.09
C PHE A 227 -22.00 -8.90 4.93
N GLU A 228 -20.81 -9.42 4.64
CA GLU A 228 -20.56 -10.86 4.56
C GLU A 228 -20.75 -11.56 5.91
N CYS A 229 -20.37 -10.90 7.01
CA CYS A 229 -20.68 -11.37 8.35
C CYS A 229 -22.20 -11.48 8.57
N TYR A 230 -23.00 -10.49 8.18
CA TYR A 230 -24.46 -10.56 8.30
C TYR A 230 -25.09 -11.68 7.46
N LYS A 231 -24.51 -12.00 6.29
CA LYS A 231 -24.98 -13.13 5.46
C LYS A 231 -24.63 -14.49 6.06
N LYS A 232 -23.43 -14.59 6.65
CA LYS A 232 -22.86 -15.86 7.13
C LYS A 232 -23.34 -16.25 8.53
N TYR A 233 -23.53 -15.28 9.40
CA TYR A 233 -23.84 -15.50 10.81
C TYR A 233 -25.30 -15.14 11.12
N SER A 234 -25.88 -15.83 12.11
CA SER A 234 -27.25 -15.60 12.58
C SER A 234 -27.28 -15.56 14.10
N ALA A 235 -28.43 -15.27 14.70
CA ALA A 235 -28.58 -15.32 16.16
C ALA A 235 -28.27 -16.72 16.75
N ALA A 236 -28.57 -17.79 16.00
CA ALA A 236 -28.29 -19.17 16.40
C ALA A 236 -26.84 -19.60 16.09
N ASN A 237 -26.15 -18.88 15.20
CA ASN A 237 -24.76 -19.13 14.79
C ASN A 237 -24.03 -17.79 14.73
N SER A 238 -23.73 -17.22 15.89
CA SER A 238 -23.14 -15.88 16.02
C SER A 238 -21.67 -15.86 15.55
N ILE A 239 -21.17 -14.67 15.22
CA ILE A 239 -19.74 -14.48 14.96
C ILE A 239 -18.95 -14.95 16.19
N PRO A 240 -17.92 -15.81 16.04
CA PRO A 240 -17.07 -16.18 17.16
C PRO A 240 -16.45 -14.93 17.79
N GLU A 241 -16.62 -14.75 19.10
CA GLU A 241 -16.14 -13.57 19.84
C GLU A 241 -14.64 -13.32 19.61
N LYS A 242 -13.85 -14.40 19.55
CA LYS A 242 -12.41 -14.37 19.24
C LYS A 242 -12.10 -13.64 17.92
N HIS A 243 -12.95 -13.75 16.90
CA HIS A 243 -12.75 -13.05 15.63
C HIS A 243 -12.96 -11.54 15.79
N VAL A 244 -14.01 -11.15 16.52
CA VAL A 244 -14.30 -9.74 16.81
C VAL A 244 -13.12 -9.11 17.57
N TRP A 245 -12.63 -9.78 18.62
CA TRP A 245 -11.47 -9.30 19.38
C TRP A 245 -10.20 -9.23 18.55
N LYS A 246 -9.97 -10.16 17.61
CA LYS A 246 -8.81 -10.09 16.71
C LYS A 246 -8.87 -8.85 15.84
N VAL A 247 -10.03 -8.53 15.24
CA VAL A 247 -10.21 -7.30 14.44
C VAL A 247 -10.00 -6.05 15.31
N MET A 248 -10.61 -5.99 16.49
CA MET A 248 -10.46 -4.86 17.41
C MET A 248 -9.01 -4.65 17.85
N LYS A 249 -8.29 -5.74 18.16
CA LYS A 249 -6.86 -5.69 18.49
C LYS A 249 -6.04 -5.11 17.34
N CYS A 250 -6.29 -5.56 16.11
CA CYS A 250 -5.55 -5.09 14.94
C CYS A 250 -5.81 -3.59 14.66
N LEU A 251 -7.06 -3.14 14.79
CA LEU A 251 -7.38 -1.71 14.69
C LEU A 251 -6.68 -0.90 15.79
N ALA A 252 -6.68 -1.37 17.03
CA ALA A 252 -5.99 -0.71 18.13
C ALA A 252 -4.48 -0.64 17.89
N LEU A 253 -3.85 -1.71 17.39
CA LEU A 253 -2.42 -1.71 17.05
C LEU A 253 -2.10 -0.75 15.89
N GLY A 254 -2.98 -0.63 14.90
CA GLY A 254 -2.86 0.39 13.86
C GLY A 254 -2.90 1.82 14.42
N LEU A 255 -3.75 2.07 15.42
CA LEU A 255 -3.80 3.38 16.11
C LEU A 255 -2.54 3.63 16.94
N VAL A 256 -2.01 2.61 17.63
CA VAL A 256 -0.72 2.70 18.34
C VAL A 256 0.40 3.03 17.36
N ALA A 257 0.43 2.39 16.19
CA ALA A 257 1.41 2.69 15.15
C ALA A 257 1.27 4.11 14.58
N ILE A 258 0.04 4.62 14.42
CA ILE A 258 -0.20 6.01 14.01
C ILE A 258 0.30 6.99 15.09
N GLU A 259 0.02 6.72 16.37
CA GLU A 259 0.41 7.61 17.46
C GLU A 259 1.93 7.61 17.69
N HIS A 260 2.58 6.45 17.59
CA HIS A 260 3.97 6.29 18.02
C HIS A 260 4.97 5.99 16.90
N GLY A 261 4.51 5.68 15.69
CA GLY A 261 5.33 5.27 14.55
C GLY A 261 5.73 3.80 14.58
N THR A 262 5.30 3.05 15.60
CA THR A 262 5.57 1.63 15.79
C THR A 262 4.46 1.00 16.62
N GLU A 263 4.23 -0.30 16.43
CA GLU A 263 3.32 -1.10 17.28
C GLU A 263 4.07 -1.87 18.40
N ASP A 264 5.40 -1.75 18.45
CA ASP A 264 6.23 -2.39 19.48
C ASP A 264 6.19 -1.60 20.79
N LEU A 265 5.43 -2.11 21.75
CA LEU A 265 5.26 -1.50 23.07
C LEU A 265 6.58 -1.33 23.82
N GLN A 266 7.57 -2.22 23.62
CA GLN A 266 8.86 -2.09 24.29
C GLN A 266 9.67 -0.93 23.73
N LYS A 267 9.60 -0.68 22.41
CA LYS A 267 10.18 0.52 21.79
C LYS A 267 9.52 1.78 22.34
N ILE A 268 8.19 1.76 22.46
CA ILE A 268 7.42 2.88 23.01
C ILE A 268 7.85 3.19 24.44
N ASP A 269 7.95 2.17 25.31
CA ASP A 269 8.37 2.33 26.71
C ASP A 269 9.80 2.91 26.85
N ARG A 270 10.68 2.58 25.89
CA ARG A 270 12.05 3.14 25.81
C ARG A 270 12.09 4.53 25.17
N GLY A 271 10.97 5.07 24.71
CA GLY A 271 10.87 6.35 24.01
C GLY A 271 11.33 6.32 22.55
N GLU A 272 11.51 5.14 21.96
CA GLU A 272 11.87 4.90 20.56
C GLU A 272 10.65 5.05 19.64
N THR A 273 10.03 6.23 19.69
CA THR A 273 8.85 6.62 18.88
C THR A 273 9.29 7.46 17.68
N TRP A 274 8.34 8.07 16.96
CA TRP A 274 8.59 9.04 15.89
C TRP A 274 9.83 9.91 16.16
N LYS A 275 10.81 9.88 15.26
CA LYS A 275 12.02 10.72 15.37
C LYS A 275 11.71 12.21 15.51
N ARG A 276 10.52 12.65 15.04
CA ARG A 276 10.11 14.05 15.00
C ARG A 276 9.07 14.46 16.04
N ARG A 277 8.77 13.66 17.08
CA ARG A 277 7.74 13.96 18.10
C ARG A 277 6.49 14.63 17.51
N ARG A 278 5.94 14.02 16.46
CA ARG A 278 4.73 14.49 15.80
C ARG A 278 3.57 13.68 16.33
N GLU A 279 2.52 14.36 16.75
CA GLU A 279 1.20 13.76 16.93
C GLU A 279 0.59 13.59 15.54
N LEU A 280 0.24 12.35 15.18
CA LEU A 280 -0.40 12.04 13.91
C LEU A 280 -1.86 11.69 14.16
N THR A 281 -2.76 12.32 13.42
CA THR A 281 -4.19 12.04 13.49
C THR A 281 -4.71 11.72 12.09
N HIS A 282 -5.45 10.60 11.95
CA HIS A 282 -5.94 10.12 10.66
C HIS A 282 -7.17 10.90 10.13
N PHE A 283 -7.97 11.52 11.01
CA PHE A 283 -9.18 12.32 10.71
C PHE A 283 -10.33 11.64 9.93
N ASP A 284 -10.16 10.41 9.45
CA ASP A 284 -11.15 9.69 8.64
C ASP A 284 -11.16 8.18 8.97
N ILE A 285 -11.11 7.83 10.26
CA ILE A 285 -11.22 6.43 10.69
C ILE A 285 -12.67 5.98 10.55
N LYS A 286 -12.93 5.14 9.56
CA LYS A 286 -14.25 4.57 9.27
C LYS A 286 -14.13 3.20 8.62
N PRO A 287 -15.17 2.34 8.66
CA PRO A 287 -15.13 1.00 8.07
C PRO A 287 -14.73 0.98 6.59
N ALA A 288 -15.13 1.99 5.80
CA ALA A 288 -14.76 2.09 4.38
C ALA A 288 -13.24 2.23 4.15
N ASN A 289 -12.53 2.79 5.13
CA ASN A 289 -11.09 3.02 5.08
C ASN A 289 -10.33 1.91 5.80
N GLY A 290 -10.98 0.85 6.27
CA GLY A 290 -10.26 -0.29 6.82
C GLY A 290 -10.33 -1.48 5.87
N ARG A 291 -9.18 -2.11 5.59
CA ARG A 291 -9.12 -3.32 4.75
C ARG A 291 -8.82 -4.54 5.60
N TYR A 292 -9.43 -5.66 5.23
CA TYR A 292 -9.07 -6.98 5.70
C TYR A 292 -8.01 -7.57 4.77
N SER A 293 -6.97 -8.18 5.30
CA SER A 293 -6.17 -9.14 4.53
C SER A 293 -6.11 -10.45 5.30
N ALA A 294 -6.34 -11.55 4.59
CA ALA A 294 -5.92 -12.86 5.04
C ALA A 294 -4.51 -13.09 4.48
N SER A 295 -3.53 -12.28 4.92
CA SER A 295 -2.14 -12.65 4.64
C SER A 295 -1.85 -13.92 5.45
N PRO A 296 -1.16 -14.92 4.84
CA PRO A 296 -0.78 -16.14 5.52
C PRO A 296 0.00 -15.86 6.80
#